data_AF-A0A7V0KJB6-F1
#
_entry.id   AF-A0A7V0KJB6-F1
#
_cell.length_a   1.000
_cell.length_b   1.000
_cell.length_c   1.000
_cell.angle_alpha   90.00
_cell.angle_beta   90.00
_cell.angle_gamma   90.00
#
_symmetry.space_group_name_H-M   'P 1'
#
loop_
_entity.id
_entity.type
_entity.pdbx_description
1 polymer ?
#
loop_
_entity_poly.entity_id
_entity_poly.type
_entity_poly.pdbx_seq_one_letter_code
_entity_poly.pdbx_strand_id
1 'polypeptide(L)'
;MESATRFKWKYVLLPLLIVGVAVVLGVWKPYALIQGLQRGGLYALIALPMALILGIVGIINLAHGEFMMLGAYFAYWLSVHTGIDPLVAMIPAFLAFFIIGALTYLVTIKPVLKAPELNQLLLTFGLAMVLT
;
A
#
# COMPACT_ATOMS: atom_id res chain seq x y z
N MET A 1 -28.68 36.19 13.46
CA MET A 1 -27.96 36.10 12.16
C MET A 1 -26.44 36.13 12.41
N GLU A 2 -25.89 35.18 13.18
CA GLU A 2 -24.50 35.28 13.69
C GLU A 2 -23.76 33.93 13.74
N SER A 3 -23.99 33.05 12.76
CA SER A 3 -23.33 31.73 12.69
C SER A 3 -22.45 31.51 11.46
N ALA A 4 -22.33 32.49 10.55
CA ALA A 4 -21.71 32.30 9.24
C ALA A 4 -20.20 32.66 9.14
N THR A 5 -19.60 33.28 10.16
CA THR A 5 -18.22 33.85 10.07
C THR A 5 -17.10 32.96 10.62
N ARG A 6 -17.38 31.98 11.48
CA ARG A 6 -16.34 31.07 12.01
C ARG A 6 -15.85 30.02 11.00
N PHE A 7 -16.56 29.85 9.89
CA PHE A 7 -16.31 28.75 8.95
C PHE A 7 -15.14 29.02 7.99
N LYS A 8 -14.91 30.28 7.56
CA LYS A 8 -13.88 30.60 6.54
C LYS A 8 -12.43 30.62 7.07
N TRP A 9 -12.23 30.98 8.34
CA TRP A 9 -10.88 31.13 8.91
C TRP A 9 -10.14 29.79 9.07
N LYS A 10 -10.85 28.71 9.37
CA LYS A 10 -10.23 27.37 9.50
C LYS A 10 -9.61 26.89 8.18
N TYR A 11 -10.22 27.18 7.03
CA TYR A 11 -9.71 26.78 5.72
C TYR A 11 -8.45 27.54 5.28
N VAL A 12 -8.17 28.70 5.87
CA VAL A 12 -7.00 29.52 5.55
C VAL A 12 -5.89 29.32 6.59
N LEU A 13 -6.26 29.29 7.88
CA LEU A 13 -5.30 29.11 8.97
C LEU A 13 -4.68 27.71 8.99
N LEU A 14 -5.45 26.67 8.67
CA LEU A 14 -4.95 25.29 8.66
C LEU A 14 -3.83 25.05 7.62
N PRO A 15 -4.00 25.38 6.32
CA PRO A 15 -2.91 25.23 5.36
C PRO A 15 -1.73 26.16 5.65
N LEU A 16 -1.96 27.39 6.13
CA LEU A 16 -0.88 28.31 6.54
C LEU A 16 -0.04 27.73 7.69
N LEU A 17 -0.67 27.11 8.68
CA LEU A 17 0.00 26.49 9.81
C LEU A 17 0.81 25.27 9.36
N ILE A 18 0.24 24.43 8.49
CA ILE A 18 0.94 23.29 7.89
C ILE A 18 2.18 23.74 7.12
N VAL A 19 2.04 24.76 6.27
CA VAL A 19 3.16 25.32 5.48
C VAL A 19 4.21 25.93 6.41
N GLY A 20 3.80 26.70 7.42
CA GLY A 20 4.72 27.28 8.41
C GLY A 20 5.52 26.21 9.16
N VAL A 21 4.85 25.15 9.63
CA VAL A 21 5.50 24.01 10.28
C VAL A 21 6.46 23.30 9.31
N ALA A 22 6.05 23.07 8.06
CA ALA A 22 6.90 22.44 7.06
C ALA A 22 8.17 23.27 6.77
N VAL A 23 8.06 24.60 6.68
CA VAL A 23 9.21 25.50 6.48
C VAL A 23 10.16 25.47 7.67
N VAL A 24 9.64 25.56 8.90
CA VAL A 24 10.45 25.49 10.13
C VAL A 24 11.18 24.15 10.23
N LEU A 25 10.48 23.04 9.95
CA LEU A 25 11.09 21.72 9.92
C LEU A 25 12.11 21.58 8.80
N GLY A 26 11.88 22.19 7.63
CA GLY A 26 12.83 22.18 6.52
C GLY A 26 14.13 22.89 6.83
N VAL A 27 14.08 23.99 7.59
CA VAL A 27 15.28 24.73 8.00
C VAL A 27 15.99 24.06 9.18
N TRP A 28 15.24 23.57 10.17
CA TRP A 28 15.83 23.01 11.40
C TRP A 28 16.25 21.54 11.25
N LYS A 29 15.42 20.72 10.60
CA LYS A 29 15.59 19.27 10.44
C LYS A 29 15.11 18.80 9.06
N PRO A 30 15.83 19.14 7.98
CA PRO A 30 15.43 18.80 6.61
C PRO A 30 15.22 17.29 6.39
N TYR A 31 15.99 16.46 7.11
CA TYR A 31 15.87 15.01 7.07
C TYR A 31 14.49 14.49 7.55
N ALA A 32 13.78 15.23 8.41
CA ALA A 32 12.45 14.85 8.87
C ALA A 32 11.42 14.94 7.75
N LEU A 33 11.52 15.94 6.87
CA LEU A 33 10.66 16.06 5.70
C LEU A 33 10.93 14.94 4.69
N ILE A 34 12.20 14.63 4.45
CA ILE A 34 12.60 13.55 3.54
C ILE A 34 12.08 12.20 4.06
N GLN A 35 12.30 11.89 5.34
CA GLN A 35 11.80 10.66 5.94
C GLN A 35 10.27 10.60 6.00
N GLY A 36 9.61 11.73 6.26
CA GLY A 36 8.16 11.83 6.24
C GLY A 36 7.58 11.53 4.85
N LEU A 37 8.17 12.12 3.81
CA LEU A 37 7.78 11.87 2.42
C LEU A 37 8.06 10.42 2.02
N GLN A 38 9.23 9.89 2.37
CA GLN A 38 9.60 8.49 2.08
C GLN A 38 8.62 7.51 2.73
N ARG A 39 8.35 7.64 4.03
CA ARG A 39 7.44 6.74 4.76
C ARG A 39 5.98 6.93 4.32
N GLY A 40 5.54 8.17 4.13
CA GLY A 40 4.21 8.46 3.61
C GLY A 40 3.99 7.86 2.23
N GLY A 41 4.99 7.98 1.35
CA GLY A 41 5.00 7.35 0.03
C GLY A 41 4.95 5.82 0.11
N LEU A 42 5.73 5.21 1.02
CA LEU A 42 5.69 3.76 1.26
C LEU A 42 4.30 3.31 1.73
N TYR A 43 3.70 4.00 2.71
CA TYR A 43 2.35 3.65 3.19
C TYR A 43 1.28 3.85 2.12
N ALA A 44 1.37 4.92 1.33
CA ALA A 44 0.48 5.14 0.20
C ALA A 44 0.61 4.01 -0.83
N LEU A 45 1.84 3.60 -1.16
CA LEU A 45 2.11 2.50 -2.09
C LEU A 45 1.59 1.16 -1.56
N ILE A 46 1.63 0.93 -0.25
CA ILE A 46 1.10 -0.28 0.40
C ILE A 46 -0.43 -0.30 0.36
N ALA A 47 -1.07 0.84 0.59
CA ALA A 47 -2.53 0.97 0.65
C ALA A 47 -3.20 1.03 -0.73
N LEU A 48 -2.54 1.64 -1.72
CA LEU A 48 -3.12 1.92 -3.03
C LEU A 48 -3.58 0.64 -3.77
N PRO A 49 -2.81 -0.47 -3.83
CA PRO A 49 -3.28 -1.70 -4.46
C PRO A 49 -4.50 -2.30 -3.74
N MET A 50 -4.55 -2.27 -2.41
CA MET A 50 -5.71 -2.74 -1.66
C MET A 50 -6.95 -1.89 -1.98
N ALA A 51 -6.78 -0.57 -2.08
CA ALA A 51 -7.86 0.33 -2.50
C ALA A 51 -8.32 0.06 -3.94
N LEU A 52 -7.42 -0.29 -4.85
CA LEU A 52 -7.77 -0.66 -6.23
C LEU A 52 -8.52 -1.99 -6.29
N ILE A 53 -8.10 -3.01 -5.54
CA ILE A 53 -8.80 -4.31 -5.50
C ILE A 53 -10.22 -4.13 -4.96
N LEU A 54 -10.37 -3.42 -3.84
CA LEU A 54 -11.68 -3.11 -3.27
C LEU A 54 -12.53 -2.23 -4.18
N GLY A 55 -11.93 -1.20 -4.79
CA GLY A 55 -12.65 -0.21 -5.57
C GLY A 55 -13.04 -0.64 -6.99
N ILE A 56 -12.25 -1.52 -7.61
CA ILE A 56 -12.48 -1.98 -8.99
C ILE A 56 -13.04 -3.40 -9.02
N VAL A 57 -12.44 -4.33 -8.27
CA VAL A 57 -12.84 -5.75 -8.28
C VAL A 57 -13.98 -5.99 -7.30
N GLY A 58 -14.08 -5.20 -6.23
CA GLY A 58 -15.14 -5.33 -5.23
C GLY A 58 -14.91 -6.46 -4.22
N ILE A 59 -13.67 -6.92 -4.05
CA ILE A 59 -13.33 -8.04 -3.15
C ILE A 59 -12.43 -7.57 -2.02
N ILE A 60 -12.77 -7.91 -0.78
CA ILE A 60 -11.87 -7.78 0.37
C ILE A 60 -10.84 -8.91 0.32
N ASN A 61 -9.61 -8.58 -0.07
CA ASN A 61 -8.50 -9.53 -0.10
C ASN A 61 -7.73 -9.56 1.22
N LEU A 62 -7.99 -10.58 2.06
CA LEU A 62 -7.28 -10.76 3.32
C LEU A 62 -5.83 -11.25 3.15
N ALA A 63 -5.48 -11.83 2.00
CA ALA A 63 -4.12 -12.30 1.71
C ALA A 63 -3.17 -11.21 1.20
N HIS A 64 -3.64 -9.96 1.06
CA HIS A 64 -2.83 -8.85 0.52
C HIS A 64 -1.50 -8.66 1.27
N GLY A 65 -1.53 -8.73 2.59
CA GLY A 65 -0.34 -8.61 3.44
C GLY A 65 0.68 -9.72 3.18
N GLU A 66 0.20 -10.95 3.01
CA GLU A 66 1.05 -12.12 2.76
C GLU A 66 1.77 -12.04 1.42
N PHE A 67 1.05 -11.67 0.34
CA PHE A 67 1.68 -11.44 -0.96
C PHE A 67 2.74 -10.35 -0.91
N MET A 68 2.49 -9.28 -0.15
CA MET A 68 3.45 -8.20 0.04
C MET A 68 4.69 -8.65 0.82
N MET A 69 4.50 -9.39 1.91
CA MET A 69 5.59 -9.94 2.72
C MET A 69 6.45 -10.89 1.90
N LEU A 70 5.84 -11.83 1.18
CA LEU A 70 6.56 -12.78 0.35
C LEU A 70 7.34 -12.07 -0.77
N GLY A 71 6.76 -11.06 -1.41
CA GLY A 71 7.46 -10.26 -2.43
C GLY A 71 8.67 -9.52 -1.86
N ALA A 72 8.52 -8.88 -0.69
CA ALA A 72 9.61 -8.20 -0.02
C ALA A 72 10.72 -9.18 0.43
N TYR A 73 10.34 -10.32 0.99
CA TYR A 73 11.28 -11.34 1.43
C TYR A 73 12.03 -11.97 0.25
N PHE A 74 11.35 -12.18 -0.88
CA PHE A 74 11.99 -12.67 -2.10
C PHE A 74 13.00 -11.66 -2.67
N ALA A 75 12.66 -10.36 -2.71
CA ALA A 75 13.60 -9.32 -3.11
C ALA A 75 14.83 -9.27 -2.20
N TYR A 76 14.62 -9.39 -0.88
CA TYR A 76 15.70 -9.48 0.10
C TYR A 76 16.56 -10.72 -0.12
N TRP A 77 15.94 -11.90 -0.24
CA TRP A 77 16.62 -13.16 -0.49
C TRP A 77 17.48 -13.07 -1.76
N LEU A 78 16.93 -12.52 -2.85
CA LEU A 78 17.64 -12.34 -4.09
C LEU A 78 18.84 -11.40 -3.91
N SER A 79 18.66 -10.27 -3.23
CA SER A 79 19.73 -9.31 -2.96
C SER A 79 20.89 -9.95 -2.19
N VAL A 80 20.60 -10.71 -1.14
CA VAL A 80 21.63 -11.36 -0.31
C VAL A 80 22.40 -12.43 -1.08
N HIS A 81 21.73 -13.23 -1.92
CA HIS A 81 22.38 -14.35 -2.62
C HIS A 81 23.11 -13.93 -3.91
N THR A 82 22.66 -12.86 -4.55
CA THR A 82 23.25 -12.39 -5.81
C THR A 82 24.18 -11.19 -5.62
N GLY A 83 24.14 -10.53 -4.46
CA GLY A 83 24.83 -9.28 -4.20
C GLY A 83 24.24 -8.07 -4.95
N ILE A 84 23.10 -8.24 -5.63
CA ILE A 84 22.41 -7.15 -6.34
C ILE A 84 21.81 -6.18 -5.30
N ASP A 85 21.89 -4.89 -5.61
CA ASP A 85 21.26 -3.86 -4.79
C ASP A 85 19.76 -4.17 -4.55
N PRO A 86 19.25 -4.06 -3.30
CA PRO A 86 17.86 -4.40 -2.98
C PRO A 86 16.83 -3.68 -3.85
N LEU A 87 17.13 -2.45 -4.27
CA LEU A 87 16.24 -1.64 -5.11
C LEU A 87 16.15 -2.21 -6.53
N VAL A 88 17.27 -2.72 -7.05
CA VAL A 88 17.33 -3.40 -8.36
C VAL A 88 16.70 -4.79 -8.27
N ALA A 89 16.90 -5.50 -7.15
CA ALA A 89 16.29 -6.80 -6.88
C ALA A 89 14.74 -6.75 -6.85
N MET A 90 14.13 -5.58 -6.68
CA MET A 90 12.68 -5.41 -6.78
C MET A 90 12.14 -5.70 -8.18
N ILE A 91 12.90 -5.50 -9.25
CA ILE A 91 12.44 -5.72 -10.64
C ILE A 91 12.14 -7.21 -10.89
N PRO A 92 13.08 -8.15 -10.68
CA PRO A 92 12.78 -9.58 -10.82
C PRO A 92 11.76 -10.07 -9.78
N ALA A 93 11.75 -9.51 -8.57
CA ALA A 93 10.73 -9.82 -7.58
C ALA A 93 9.32 -9.43 -8.05
N PHE A 94 9.17 -8.23 -8.63
CA PHE A 94 7.93 -7.78 -9.23
C PHE A 94 7.46 -8.72 -10.34
N LEU A 95 8.35 -9.11 -11.27
CA LEU A 95 7.99 -10.03 -12.35
C LEU A 95 7.55 -11.40 -11.83
N ALA A 96 8.28 -11.96 -10.86
CA ALA A 96 7.94 -13.24 -10.25
C ALA A 96 6.57 -13.18 -9.54
N PHE A 97 6.34 -12.16 -8.71
CA PHE A 97 5.09 -12.02 -7.96
C PHE A 97 3.92 -11.56 -8.82
N PHE A 98 4.16 -10.88 -9.94
CA PHE A 98 3.14 -10.63 -10.94
C PHE A 98 2.62 -11.94 -11.53
N ILE A 99 3.52 -12.87 -11.88
CA ILE A 99 3.13 -14.18 -12.40
C ILE A 99 2.38 -14.99 -11.34
N ILE A 100 2.90 -15.04 -10.11
CA ILE A 100 2.25 -15.74 -8.99
C ILE A 100 0.86 -15.15 -8.74
N GLY A 101 0.75 -13.83 -8.61
CA GLY A 101 -0.51 -13.13 -8.37
C GLY A 101 -1.51 -13.31 -9.51
N ALA A 102 -1.06 -13.27 -10.77
CA ALA A 102 -1.91 -13.55 -11.93
C ALA A 102 -2.43 -15.00 -11.90
N LEU A 103 -1.57 -15.97 -11.56
CA LEU A 103 -1.96 -17.37 -11.45
C LEU A 103 -2.96 -17.58 -10.32
N THR A 104 -2.72 -17.00 -9.14
CA THR A 104 -3.69 -17.00 -8.03
C THR A 104 -5.01 -16.38 -8.49
N TYR A 105 -4.99 -15.21 -9.14
CA TYR A 105 -6.21 -14.57 -9.60
C TYR A 105 -7.00 -15.47 -10.57
N LEU A 106 -6.33 -16.07 -11.56
CA LEU A 106 -6.99 -16.89 -12.57
C LEU A 106 -7.55 -18.20 -12.01
N VAL A 107 -6.83 -18.83 -11.09
CA VAL A 107 -7.18 -20.16 -10.57
C VAL A 107 -8.16 -20.07 -9.39
N THR A 108 -8.00 -19.09 -8.50
CA THR A 108 -8.76 -19.04 -7.24
C THR A 108 -9.78 -17.92 -7.22
N ILE A 109 -9.36 -16.68 -7.48
CA ILE A 109 -10.22 -15.49 -7.33
C ILE A 109 -11.28 -15.40 -8.44
N LYS A 110 -10.87 -15.56 -9.70
CA LYS A 110 -11.74 -15.39 -10.88
C LYS A 110 -12.99 -16.28 -10.85
N PRO A 111 -12.91 -17.58 -10.46
CA PRO A 111 -14.10 -18.42 -10.34
C PRO A 111 -15.10 -17.96 -9.27
N VAL A 112 -14.63 -17.35 -8.17
CA VAL A 112 -15.49 -16.97 -7.05
C VAL A 112 -16.02 -15.54 -7.13
N LEU A 113 -15.66 -14.77 -8.16
CA LEU A 113 -16.17 -13.40 -8.40
C LEU A 113 -17.71 -13.33 -8.45
N LYS A 114 -18.38 -14.42 -8.86
CA LYS A 114 -19.84 -14.51 -8.93
C LYS A 114 -20.49 -15.10 -7.66
N ALA A 115 -19.67 -15.60 -6.73
CA ALA A 115 -20.15 -16.18 -5.49
C ALA A 115 -20.45 -15.07 -4.45
N PRO A 116 -21.22 -15.37 -3.40
CA PRO A 116 -21.46 -14.42 -2.31
C PRO A 116 -20.16 -13.88 -1.69
N GLU A 117 -20.19 -12.63 -1.22
CA GLU A 117 -19.01 -11.95 -0.64
C GLU A 117 -18.33 -12.75 0.47
N LEU A 118 -19.11 -13.44 1.31
CA LEU A 118 -18.59 -14.32 2.35
C LEU A 118 -17.65 -15.41 1.79
N ASN A 119 -18.00 -16.02 0.65
CA ASN A 119 -17.17 -17.07 0.05
C ASN A 119 -15.85 -16.50 -0.48
N GLN A 120 -15.87 -15.28 -0.99
CA GLN A 120 -14.68 -14.58 -1.47
C GLN A 120 -13.76 -14.22 -0.28
N LEU A 121 -14.33 -13.76 0.82
CA LEU A 121 -13.61 -13.48 2.06
C LEU A 121 -12.97 -14.76 2.63
N LEU A 122 -13.74 -15.85 2.72
CA LEU A 122 -13.25 -17.15 3.18
C LEU A 122 -12.13 -17.69 2.29
N LEU A 123 -12.24 -17.53 0.96
CA LEU A 123 -11.19 -17.92 0.03
C LEU A 123 -9.90 -17.12 0.29
N THR A 124 -9.99 -15.79 0.38
CA THR A 124 -8.79 -14.97 0.59
C THR A 124 -8.19 -15.14 1.99
N PHE A 125 -9.01 -15.44 3.00
CA PHE A 125 -8.52 -15.89 4.31
C PHE A 125 -7.78 -17.23 4.21
N GLY A 126 -8.36 -18.21 3.52
CA GLY A 126 -7.72 -19.51 3.28
C GLY A 126 -6.40 -19.36 2.52
N LEU A 127 -6.33 -18.46 1.53
CA LEU A 127 -5.08 -18.12 0.85
C LEU A 127 -4.05 -17.54 1.81
N ALA A 128 -4.44 -16.61 2.69
CA ALA A 128 -3.54 -16.04 3.68
C ALA A 128 -2.94 -17.14 4.57
N MET A 129 -3.78 -18.04 5.10
CA MET A 129 -3.36 -19.15 5.96
C MET A 129 -2.42 -20.17 5.27
N VAL A 130 -2.44 -20.28 3.94
CA VAL A 130 -1.52 -21.16 3.20
C VAL A 130 -0.18 -20.47 2.94
N LEU A 131 -0.17 -19.14 2.87
CA LEU A 131 1.02 -18.33 2.58
C LEU A 131 1.85 -17.99 3.82
N THR A 132 1.20 -17.90 4.99
CA THR A 132 1.85 -17.70 6.30
C THR A 132 2.32 -19.02 6.91
#